data_AF-A0A1G3L0U9-F1
#
_entry.id   AF-A0A1G3L0U9-F1
#
_cell.length_a   1.000
_cell.length_b   1.000
_cell.length_c   1.000
_cell.angle_alpha   90.00
_cell.angle_beta   90.00
_cell.angle_gamma   90.00
#
_symmetry.space_group_name_H-M   'P 1'
#
loop_
_entity.id
_entity.type
_entity.pdbx_description
1 polymer ?
#
loop_
_entity_poly.entity_id
_entity_poly.type
_entity_poly.pdbx_seq_one_letter_code
_entity_poly.pdbx_strand_id
1 'polypeptide(L)'
;MFTDEVKKDYLKNDLTSLQCSVTQENGTEPPFKNEYWDNKEDGIYVDIVSGETLFSSIDKFDSGTGWPSFTKPIIPQNIVYKKDLSFFTERTEVRSKNANSHLGHIFDDGPKPTGKRYCINSASLKFIKSSDLVKEGYEEFLNLFPKESKYQYATFAAGCFWGVQDIFNTIDGVIETTAGYTGGNLDFPTYEKVSIGNTMHAESVLIKFDPNKLSYETLLDYFWRLHNPTTKNRQGPDIGSQYRSVIFYHNEQQKTIALKSKEDFDKKSVFKEKAVTEIIKALKFYKAEDYHQNYFKKNGYNGCHLLRER
;
A
#
# COMPACT_ATOMS: atom_id res chain seq x y z
N MET A 1 41.50 -7.37 25.54
CA MET A 1 40.97 -6.56 26.65
C MET A 1 41.04 -5.11 26.22
N PHE A 2 39.89 -4.49 25.91
CA PHE A 2 39.82 -3.05 25.64
C PHE A 2 39.85 -2.28 26.96
N THR A 3 40.41 -1.07 26.93
CA THR A 3 40.54 -0.17 28.09
C THR A 3 39.17 0.38 28.52
N ASP A 4 39.04 0.71 29.81
CA ASP A 4 37.79 1.20 30.42
C ASP A 4 37.29 2.55 29.84
N GLU A 5 38.14 3.28 29.12
CA GLU A 5 37.76 4.52 28.40
C GLU A 5 36.92 4.24 27.15
N VAL A 6 37.22 3.17 26.41
CA VAL A 6 36.43 2.73 25.24
C VAL A 6 35.03 2.35 25.71
N LYS A 7 34.89 1.60 26.81
CA LYS A 7 33.57 1.26 27.39
C LYS A 7 32.73 2.48 27.82
N LYS A 8 33.35 3.62 28.13
CA LYS A 8 32.68 4.78 28.74
C LYS A 8 31.95 5.67 27.74
N ASP A 9 32.35 5.71 26.48
CA ASP A 9 31.69 6.55 25.47
C ASP A 9 30.40 5.91 24.90
N TYR A 10 30.29 4.57 24.92
CA TYR A 10 29.14 3.84 24.33
C TYR A 10 27.92 3.71 25.26
N LEU A 11 28.08 4.00 26.55
CA LEU A 11 26.97 4.19 27.48
C LEU A 11 26.09 5.41 27.12
N LYS A 12 26.48 6.22 26.13
CA LYS A 12 25.67 7.35 25.62
C LYS A 12 24.58 6.96 24.62
N ASN A 13 24.63 5.79 24.00
CA ASN A 13 23.77 5.44 22.86
C ASN A 13 22.64 4.43 23.19
N ASP A 14 22.44 4.06 24.46
CA ASP A 14 21.37 3.15 24.92
C ASP A 14 21.23 1.85 24.08
N LEU A 15 22.35 1.31 23.57
CA LEU A 15 22.34 0.08 22.78
C LEU A 15 22.04 -1.13 23.67
N THR A 16 21.20 -2.03 23.16
CA THR A 16 20.99 -3.35 23.77
C THR A 16 22.25 -4.22 23.65
N SER A 17 22.35 -5.26 24.48
CA SER A 17 23.48 -6.21 24.42
C SER A 17 23.65 -6.85 23.04
N LEU A 18 22.54 -7.14 22.33
CA LEU A 18 22.59 -7.68 20.97
C LEU A 18 23.12 -6.65 19.97
N GLN A 19 22.63 -5.41 20.02
CA GLN A 19 23.10 -4.33 19.15
C GLN A 19 24.59 -4.03 19.37
N CYS A 20 25.05 -4.04 20.63
CA CYS A 20 26.47 -3.90 20.94
C CYS A 20 27.29 -5.06 20.38
N SER A 21 26.86 -6.31 20.62
CA SER A 21 27.57 -7.49 20.13
C SER A 21 27.66 -7.53 18.60
N VAL A 22 26.56 -7.20 17.90
CA VAL A 22 26.57 -7.12 16.44
C VAL A 22 27.48 -6.00 15.95
N THR A 23 27.23 -4.76 16.37
CA THR A 23 27.93 -3.58 15.80
C THR A 23 29.41 -3.51 16.18
N GLN A 24 29.78 -3.88 17.41
CA GLN A 24 31.12 -3.67 17.95
C GLN A 24 31.96 -4.95 18.00
N GLU A 25 31.34 -6.11 18.19
CA GLU A 25 32.03 -7.39 18.35
C GLU A 25 31.93 -8.30 17.11
N ASN A 26 31.37 -7.77 16.01
CA ASN A 26 31.15 -8.49 14.75
C ASN A 26 30.24 -9.72 14.93
N GLY A 27 29.31 -9.65 15.88
CA GLY A 27 28.28 -10.66 16.08
C GLY A 27 27.30 -10.72 14.91
N THR A 28 26.52 -11.79 14.86
CA THR A 28 25.44 -11.96 13.87
C THR A 28 24.16 -12.34 14.61
N GLU A 29 23.07 -11.62 14.35
CA GLU A 29 21.77 -11.91 14.94
C GLU A 29 21.14 -13.18 14.33
N PRO A 30 20.21 -13.85 15.02
CA PRO A 30 19.56 -15.04 14.46
C PRO A 30 18.64 -14.73 13.24
N PRO A 31 18.61 -15.61 12.22
CA PRO A 31 17.70 -15.45 11.08
C PRO A 31 16.24 -15.64 11.50
N PHE A 32 15.33 -14.92 10.84
CA PHE A 32 13.87 -14.95 11.06
C PHE A 32 13.42 -14.58 12.48
N LYS A 33 14.34 -14.13 13.33
CA LYS A 33 14.11 -13.73 14.72
C LYS A 33 14.82 -12.40 14.98
N ASN A 34 14.54 -11.45 14.11
CA ASN A 34 15.07 -10.09 14.18
C ASN A 34 13.98 -9.09 13.75
N GLU A 35 14.28 -7.81 13.90
CA GLU A 35 13.25 -6.75 13.79
C GLU A 35 12.85 -6.45 12.35
N TYR A 36 13.76 -6.58 11.37
CA TYR A 36 13.56 -6.03 10.04
C TYR A 36 13.58 -7.03 8.89
N TRP A 37 13.70 -8.34 9.15
CA TRP A 37 13.66 -9.35 8.07
C TRP A 37 12.38 -9.25 7.23
N ASP A 38 11.21 -9.13 7.86
CA ASP A 38 9.89 -9.07 7.21
C ASP A 38 9.28 -7.67 7.10
N ASN A 39 9.99 -6.62 7.54
CA ASN A 39 9.52 -5.24 7.41
C ASN A 39 9.33 -4.87 5.93
N LYS A 40 8.15 -4.32 5.60
CA LYS A 40 7.71 -3.89 4.26
C LYS A 40 7.27 -2.44 4.20
N GLU A 41 7.43 -1.69 5.29
CA GLU A 41 7.06 -0.28 5.32
C GLU A 41 8.03 0.57 4.48
N ASP A 42 7.52 1.69 3.95
CA ASP A 42 8.35 2.66 3.24
C ASP A 42 9.21 3.45 4.23
N GLY A 43 10.51 3.52 3.99
CA GLY A 43 11.44 4.23 4.86
C GLY A 43 12.90 3.92 4.59
N ILE A 44 13.78 4.54 5.38
CA ILE A 44 15.23 4.32 5.32
C ILE A 44 15.72 3.53 6.53
N TYR A 45 16.86 2.87 6.37
CA TYR A 45 17.62 2.24 7.44
C TYR A 45 18.90 3.02 7.64
N VAL A 46 19.12 3.47 8.87
CA VAL A 46 20.32 4.20 9.29
C VAL A 46 21.14 3.35 10.25
N ASP A 47 22.43 3.61 10.36
CA ASP A 47 23.28 3.00 11.39
C ASP A 47 22.73 3.37 12.77
N ILE A 48 22.48 2.37 13.61
CA ILE A 48 21.93 2.60 14.95
C ILE A 48 22.88 3.41 15.84
N VAL A 49 24.18 3.40 15.55
CA VAL A 49 25.20 4.06 16.38
C VAL A 49 25.43 5.51 15.97
N SER A 50 25.60 5.77 14.66
CA SER A 50 25.93 7.12 14.16
C SER A 50 24.74 7.87 13.55
N GLY A 51 23.65 7.19 13.20
CA GLY A 51 22.56 7.75 12.41
C GLY A 51 22.90 7.96 10.93
N GLU A 52 24.08 7.53 10.45
CA GLU A 52 24.40 7.69 9.03
C GLU A 52 23.48 6.83 8.15
N THR A 53 23.03 7.37 7.03
CA THR A 53 22.08 6.69 6.14
C THR A 53 22.76 5.54 5.39
N LEU A 54 22.15 4.35 5.43
CA LEU A 54 22.72 3.12 4.85
C LEU A 54 21.89 2.62 3.67
N PHE A 55 20.63 2.23 3.90
CA PHE A 55 19.79 1.52 2.92
C PHE A 55 18.37 2.09 2.84
N SER A 56 17.67 1.86 1.73
CA SER A 56 16.25 2.20 1.57
C SER A 56 15.38 0.94 1.54
N SER A 57 14.12 1.04 1.96
CA SER A 57 13.15 -0.03 1.77
C SER A 57 12.85 -0.33 0.29
N ILE A 58 13.04 0.65 -0.62
CA ILE A 58 12.87 0.47 -2.07
C ILE A 58 13.88 -0.54 -2.64
N ASP A 59 15.09 -0.56 -2.06
CA ASP A 59 16.15 -1.48 -2.46
C ASP A 59 16.16 -2.78 -1.64
N LYS A 60 15.24 -2.92 -0.68
CA LYS A 60 15.07 -4.13 0.14
C LYS A 60 14.34 -5.21 -0.65
N PHE A 61 14.77 -6.46 -0.49
CA PHE A 61 14.11 -7.61 -1.09
C PHE A 61 14.16 -8.83 -0.16
N ASP A 62 13.27 -9.78 -0.40
CA ASP A 62 13.28 -11.06 0.30
C ASP A 62 14.28 -12.00 -0.38
N SER A 63 15.37 -12.31 0.32
CA SER A 63 16.40 -13.24 -0.13
C SER A 63 16.19 -14.67 0.37
N GLY A 64 15.19 -14.91 1.22
CA GLY A 64 14.97 -16.19 1.89
C GLY A 64 15.99 -16.53 2.99
N THR A 65 16.92 -15.63 3.33
CA THR A 65 17.97 -15.90 4.33
C THR A 65 17.51 -15.63 5.77
N GLY A 66 16.44 -14.85 5.95
CA GLY A 66 15.94 -14.45 7.27
C GLY A 66 16.61 -13.21 7.87
N TRP A 67 17.39 -12.46 7.08
CA TRP A 67 17.91 -11.13 7.43
C TRP A 67 17.45 -10.08 6.41
N PRO A 68 17.31 -8.80 6.79
CA PRO A 68 17.04 -7.74 5.82
C PRO A 68 18.14 -7.73 4.75
N SER A 69 17.71 -7.79 3.50
CA SER A 69 18.59 -7.89 2.35
C SER A 69 18.34 -6.74 1.38
N PHE A 70 19.40 -6.08 0.93
CA PHE A 70 19.31 -4.92 0.04
C PHE A 70 20.14 -5.12 -1.22
N THR A 71 19.76 -4.45 -2.31
CA THR A 71 20.50 -4.53 -3.58
C THR A 71 21.62 -3.51 -3.71
N LYS A 72 21.53 -2.38 -2.98
CA LYS A 72 22.52 -1.30 -2.93
C LYS A 72 22.31 -0.39 -1.71
N PRO A 73 23.35 0.32 -1.23
CA PRO A 73 23.20 1.41 -0.28
C PRO A 73 22.61 2.67 -0.95
N ILE A 74 22.03 3.56 -0.14
CA ILE A 74 21.57 4.89 -0.60
C ILE A 74 22.78 5.75 -0.97
N ILE A 75 23.77 5.82 -0.07
CA ILE A 75 25.02 6.58 -0.25
C ILE A 75 26.18 5.58 -0.19
N PRO A 76 26.77 5.18 -1.33
CA PRO A 76 27.89 4.22 -1.35
C PRO A 76 29.08 4.63 -0.49
N GLN A 77 29.30 5.94 -0.32
CA GLN A 77 30.39 6.50 0.48
C GLN A 77 30.23 6.28 1.98
N ASN A 78 29.05 5.87 2.47
CA ASN A 78 28.81 5.54 3.88
C ASN A 78 29.14 4.07 4.19
N ILE A 79 29.49 3.27 3.18
CA ILE A 79 29.83 1.85 3.33
C ILE A 79 31.34 1.65 3.20
N VAL A 80 31.91 0.91 4.16
CA VAL A 80 33.28 0.42 4.12
C VAL A 80 33.27 -1.09 3.92
N TYR A 81 34.05 -1.56 2.94
CA TYR A 81 34.22 -2.99 2.68
C TYR A 81 35.50 -3.49 3.31
N LYS A 82 35.42 -4.58 4.06
CA LYS A 82 36.58 -5.21 4.70
C LYS A 82 36.62 -6.70 4.35
N LYS A 83 37.82 -7.21 4.07
CA LYS A 83 38.01 -8.65 3.86
C LYS A 83 37.81 -9.39 5.18
N ASP A 84 36.91 -10.37 5.17
CA ASP A 84 36.67 -11.30 6.27
C ASP A 84 37.18 -12.68 5.85
N LEU A 85 38.23 -13.13 6.55
CA LEU A 85 38.87 -14.43 6.35
C LEU A 85 38.53 -15.42 7.49
N SER A 86 37.57 -15.07 8.35
CA SER A 86 37.08 -16.00 9.37
C SER A 86 36.42 -17.22 8.72
N PHE A 87 36.48 -18.36 9.39
CA PHE A 87 35.89 -19.63 8.94
C PHE A 87 36.36 -20.13 7.56
N PHE A 88 37.61 -19.82 7.17
CA PHE A 88 38.26 -20.33 5.95
C PHE A 88 37.53 -20.02 4.63
N THR A 89 36.63 -19.04 4.63
CA THR A 89 35.86 -18.61 3.45
C THR A 89 36.09 -17.11 3.26
N GLU A 90 36.51 -16.67 2.08
CA GLU A 90 36.68 -15.24 1.80
C GLU A 90 35.30 -14.59 1.64
N ARG A 91 34.90 -13.77 2.63
CA ARG A 91 33.69 -12.96 2.57
C ARG A 91 34.07 -11.48 2.58
N THR A 92 33.17 -10.64 2.07
CA THR A 92 33.33 -9.19 2.17
C THR A 92 32.38 -8.66 3.23
N GLU A 93 32.96 -8.25 4.35
CA GLU A 93 32.26 -7.56 5.44
C GLU A 93 31.85 -6.15 5.01
N VAL A 94 30.65 -5.75 5.42
CA VAL A 94 30.07 -4.43 5.21
C VAL A 94 30.03 -3.71 6.56
N ARG A 95 30.64 -2.52 6.64
CA ARG A 95 30.67 -1.69 7.85
C ARG A 95 30.17 -0.26 7.56
N SER A 96 29.62 0.39 8.57
CA SER A 96 29.29 1.83 8.49
C SER A 96 30.58 2.66 8.58
N LYS A 97 30.63 3.81 7.90
CA LYS A 97 31.86 4.59 7.79
C LYS A 97 32.16 5.39 9.06
N ASN A 98 31.16 6.00 9.68
CA ASN A 98 31.33 6.94 10.78
C ASN A 98 31.44 6.23 12.13
N ALA A 99 30.64 5.20 12.38
CA ALA A 99 30.73 4.44 13.63
C ALA A 99 31.64 3.21 13.54
N ASN A 100 32.06 2.82 12.32
CA ASN A 100 32.71 1.54 12.09
C ASN A 100 31.84 0.37 12.60
N SER A 101 30.51 0.47 12.54
CA SER A 101 29.61 -0.60 12.98
C SER A 101 29.70 -1.78 12.01
N HIS A 102 29.84 -3.00 12.52
CA HIS A 102 29.61 -4.20 11.71
C HIS A 102 28.13 -4.28 11.32
N LEU A 103 27.85 -4.27 10.02
CA LEU A 103 26.49 -4.31 9.48
C LEU A 103 26.15 -5.74 9.04
N GLY A 104 27.07 -6.42 8.36
CA GLY A 104 26.87 -7.76 7.84
C GLY A 104 27.83 -8.04 6.69
N HIS A 105 27.34 -8.67 5.62
CA HIS A 105 28.18 -9.08 4.48
C HIS A 105 27.48 -8.82 3.14
N ILE A 106 28.30 -8.65 2.10
CA ILE A 106 27.84 -8.53 0.71
C ILE A 106 28.17 -9.79 -0.09
N PHE A 107 27.22 -10.20 -0.94
CA PHE A 107 27.30 -11.38 -1.79
C PHE A 107 26.95 -11.03 -3.25
N ASP A 108 27.44 -11.86 -4.19
CA ASP A 108 27.26 -11.68 -5.65
C ASP A 108 26.07 -12.49 -6.22
N ASP A 109 25.11 -12.85 -5.36
CA ASP A 109 23.92 -13.65 -5.68
C ASP A 109 22.61 -12.84 -5.56
N GLY A 110 22.71 -11.51 -5.65
CA GLY A 110 21.55 -10.62 -5.59
C GLY A 110 20.78 -10.52 -6.90
N PRO A 111 19.59 -9.92 -6.89
CA PRO A 111 18.82 -9.69 -8.09
C PRO A 111 19.48 -8.65 -9.01
N LYS A 112 19.17 -8.73 -10.30
CA LYS A 112 19.49 -7.65 -11.26
C LYS A 112 18.75 -6.36 -10.87
N PRO A 113 19.30 -5.17 -11.19
CA PRO A 113 20.45 -4.93 -12.06
C PRO A 113 21.82 -4.97 -11.37
N THR A 114 21.89 -4.85 -10.04
CA THR A 114 23.18 -4.76 -9.34
C THR A 114 23.86 -6.12 -9.22
N GLY A 115 23.08 -7.20 -9.12
CA GLY A 115 23.60 -8.54 -8.83
C GLY A 115 24.15 -8.68 -7.41
N LYS A 116 23.98 -7.67 -6.55
CA LYS A 116 24.53 -7.63 -5.19
C LYS A 116 23.43 -7.89 -4.17
N ARG A 117 23.78 -8.64 -3.13
CA ARG A 117 22.95 -8.84 -1.94
C ARG A 117 23.72 -8.40 -0.70
N TYR A 118 23.31 -7.28 -0.14
CA TYR A 118 23.75 -6.81 1.17
C TYR A 118 22.88 -7.49 2.22
N CYS A 119 23.42 -8.50 2.91
CA CYS A 119 22.74 -9.23 3.97
C CYS A 119 23.14 -8.61 5.31
N ILE A 120 22.22 -7.88 5.95
CA ILE A 120 22.53 -6.96 7.04
C ILE A 120 21.82 -7.40 8.32
N ASN A 121 22.43 -7.18 9.48
CA ASN A 121 21.81 -7.41 10.77
C ASN A 121 20.87 -6.25 11.12
N SER A 122 19.62 -6.54 11.43
CA SER A 122 18.64 -5.58 11.96
C SER A 122 19.16 -4.90 13.23
N ALA A 123 19.85 -5.63 14.11
CA ALA A 123 20.48 -5.08 15.30
C ALA A 123 21.58 -4.03 15.02
N SER A 124 21.99 -3.83 13.77
CA SER A 124 22.88 -2.73 13.38
C SER A 124 22.14 -1.51 12.80
N LEU A 125 20.82 -1.62 12.63
CA LEU A 125 19.98 -0.65 11.94
C LEU A 125 18.98 0.00 12.88
N LYS A 126 18.61 1.25 12.58
CA LYS A 126 17.36 1.90 13.03
C LYS A 126 16.53 2.20 11.79
N PHE A 127 15.27 1.78 11.77
CA PHE A 127 14.35 2.11 10.68
C PHE A 127 13.64 3.45 10.93
N ILE A 128 13.60 4.31 9.91
CA ILE A 128 12.87 5.58 9.93
C ILE A 128 11.81 5.53 8.83
N LYS A 129 10.53 5.55 9.22
CA LYS A 129 9.40 5.55 8.27
C LYS A 129 9.46 6.77 7.35
N SER A 130 9.03 6.61 6.11
CA SER A 130 8.99 7.70 5.11
C SER A 130 8.18 8.91 5.60
N SER A 131 7.11 8.66 6.36
CA SER A 131 6.28 9.69 7.01
C SER A 131 7.01 10.49 8.10
N ASP A 132 8.07 9.95 8.69
CA ASP A 132 8.82 10.54 9.81
C ASP A 132 10.15 11.16 9.37
N LEU A 133 10.55 11.03 8.09
CA LEU A 133 11.85 11.50 7.60
C LEU A 133 12.12 12.98 7.89
N VAL A 134 11.14 13.85 7.68
CA VAL A 134 11.28 15.30 7.97
C VAL A 134 11.52 15.53 9.45
N LYS A 135 10.73 14.86 10.30
CA LYS A 135 10.81 14.99 11.75
C LYS A 135 12.16 14.52 12.30
N GLU A 136 12.72 13.46 11.72
CA GLU A 136 14.00 12.86 12.15
C GLU A 136 15.23 13.48 11.44
N GLY A 137 15.05 14.49 10.58
CA GLY A 137 16.15 15.22 9.93
C GLY A 137 16.69 14.60 8.63
N TYR A 138 15.92 13.74 7.97
CA TYR A 138 16.29 12.99 6.76
C TYR A 138 15.46 13.42 5.53
N GLU A 139 15.03 14.69 5.48
CA GLU A 139 14.10 15.21 4.47
C GLU A 139 14.59 15.06 3.01
N GLU A 140 15.90 15.07 2.80
CA GLU A 140 16.54 14.87 1.50
C GLU A 140 16.21 13.53 0.84
N PHE A 141 15.85 12.51 1.64
CA PHE A 141 15.51 11.16 1.17
C PHE A 141 14.02 10.97 0.87
N LEU A 142 13.16 11.99 1.07
CA LEU A 142 11.72 11.89 0.77
C LEU A 142 11.45 11.47 -0.68
N ASN A 143 12.27 11.93 -1.62
CA ASN A 143 12.09 11.66 -3.04
C ASN A 143 12.42 10.21 -3.44
N LEU A 144 12.99 9.42 -2.54
CA LEU A 144 13.18 7.97 -2.78
C LEU A 144 11.85 7.23 -2.76
N PHE A 145 10.88 7.70 -1.97
CA PHE A 145 9.62 7.04 -1.78
C PHE A 145 8.54 7.70 -2.64
N PRO A 146 7.65 6.92 -3.26
CA PRO A 146 6.47 7.49 -3.86
C PRO A 146 5.72 8.25 -2.77
N LYS A 147 5.42 9.54 -2.99
CA LYS A 147 4.53 10.27 -2.08
C LYS A 147 3.25 9.45 -1.97
N GLU A 148 2.88 9.06 -0.75
CA GLU A 148 1.52 8.59 -0.51
C GLU A 148 0.59 9.62 -1.16
N SER A 149 -0.19 9.16 -2.13
CA SER A 149 -1.11 10.05 -2.81
C SER A 149 -1.99 10.67 -1.73
N LYS A 150 -1.98 12.00 -1.65
CA LYS A 150 -2.88 12.77 -0.77
C LYS A 150 -4.33 12.25 -0.85
N TYR A 151 -4.69 11.66 -1.98
CA TYR A 151 -6.01 11.13 -2.27
C TYR A 151 -6.02 9.61 -2.33
N GLN A 152 -7.09 9.02 -1.82
CA GLN A 152 -7.40 7.60 -1.96
C GLN A 152 -8.45 7.37 -3.06
N TYR A 153 -8.62 6.11 -3.46
CA TYR A 153 -9.59 5.71 -4.47
C TYR A 153 -10.55 4.67 -3.93
N ALA A 154 -11.83 4.78 -4.31
CA ALA A 154 -12.87 3.79 -4.10
C ALA A 154 -13.54 3.47 -5.44
N THR A 155 -13.97 2.24 -5.65
CA THR A 155 -14.70 1.87 -6.87
C THR A 155 -15.94 1.06 -6.52
N PHE A 156 -17.10 1.52 -6.99
CA PHE A 156 -18.39 0.88 -6.73
C PHE A 156 -19.18 0.68 -8.02
N ALA A 157 -19.88 -0.45 -8.11
CA ALA A 157 -20.94 -0.71 -9.09
C ALA A 157 -22.26 -0.86 -8.34
N ALA A 158 -23.29 -0.13 -8.77
CA ALA A 158 -24.56 -0.07 -8.02
C ALA A 158 -25.79 0.05 -8.93
N GLY A 159 -25.67 -0.23 -10.22
CA GLY A 159 -26.69 0.05 -11.23
C GLY A 159 -26.15 0.98 -12.31
N CYS A 160 -27.03 1.77 -12.94
CA CYS A 160 -26.62 2.75 -13.94
C CYS A 160 -25.63 3.76 -13.35
N PHE A 161 -24.41 3.79 -13.90
CA PHE A 161 -23.34 4.63 -13.37
C PHE A 161 -23.64 6.15 -13.40
N TRP A 162 -24.64 6.61 -14.14
CA TRP A 162 -24.98 8.03 -14.25
C TRP A 162 -25.53 8.56 -12.94
N GLY A 163 -26.48 7.85 -12.33
CA GLY A 163 -27.05 8.26 -11.04
C GLY A 163 -26.07 8.02 -9.88
N VAL A 164 -25.29 6.94 -9.96
CA VAL A 164 -24.22 6.67 -9.00
C VAL A 164 -23.20 7.81 -9.00
N GLN A 165 -22.71 8.20 -10.18
CA GLN A 165 -21.73 9.27 -10.34
C GLN A 165 -22.28 10.61 -9.83
N ASP A 166 -23.53 10.93 -10.19
CA ASP A 166 -24.19 12.17 -9.79
C ASP A 166 -24.27 12.30 -8.25
N ILE A 167 -24.66 11.23 -7.55
CA ILE A 167 -24.71 11.23 -6.08
C ILE A 167 -23.32 11.43 -5.48
N PHE A 168 -22.32 10.65 -5.91
CA PHE A 168 -20.96 10.75 -5.33
C PHE A 168 -20.31 12.11 -5.62
N ASN A 169 -20.63 12.78 -6.72
CA ASN A 169 -20.17 14.13 -7.03
C ASN A 169 -20.62 15.19 -6.00
N THR A 170 -21.69 14.94 -5.25
CA THR A 170 -22.23 15.91 -4.28
C THR A 170 -21.59 15.83 -2.90
N ILE A 171 -20.75 14.83 -2.65
CA ILE A 171 -20.22 14.54 -1.31
C ILE A 171 -18.96 15.38 -1.05
N ASP A 172 -18.97 16.16 0.04
CA ASP A 172 -17.77 16.89 0.46
C ASP A 172 -16.62 15.93 0.79
N GLY A 173 -15.42 16.27 0.33
CA GLY A 173 -14.24 15.41 0.37
C GLY A 173 -14.06 14.48 -0.84
N VAL A 174 -15.06 14.32 -1.71
CA VAL A 174 -14.85 13.75 -3.06
C VAL A 174 -14.17 14.79 -3.94
N ILE A 175 -13.08 14.40 -4.58
CA ILE A 175 -12.27 15.26 -5.46
C ILE A 175 -12.68 15.08 -6.91
N GLU A 176 -12.90 13.84 -7.33
CA GLU A 176 -13.22 13.49 -8.70
C GLU A 176 -13.99 12.17 -8.73
N THR A 177 -14.93 12.06 -9.67
CA THR A 177 -15.56 10.78 -10.01
C THR A 177 -15.40 10.50 -11.51
N THR A 178 -15.26 9.23 -11.87
CA THR A 178 -15.17 8.78 -13.26
C THR A 178 -16.10 7.60 -13.47
N ALA A 179 -17.03 7.71 -14.41
CA ALA A 179 -17.87 6.59 -14.85
C ALA A 179 -17.06 5.64 -15.74
N GLY A 180 -17.29 4.34 -15.65
CA GLY A 180 -16.51 3.36 -16.40
C GLY A 180 -16.91 1.92 -16.18
N TYR A 181 -16.03 1.02 -16.58
CA TYR A 181 -16.24 -0.41 -16.64
C TYR A 181 -15.10 -1.14 -15.94
N THR A 182 -15.41 -2.08 -15.05
CA THR A 182 -14.41 -2.96 -14.41
C THR A 182 -15.05 -4.27 -13.96
N GLY A 183 -14.26 -5.23 -13.47
CA GLY A 183 -14.73 -6.54 -13.03
C GLY A 183 -15.05 -7.54 -14.14
N GLY A 184 -14.74 -7.20 -15.39
CA GLY A 184 -14.89 -8.07 -16.55
C GLY A 184 -13.56 -8.49 -17.17
N ASN A 185 -13.63 -9.24 -18.27
CA ASN A 185 -12.47 -9.89 -18.90
C ASN A 185 -12.06 -9.25 -20.24
N LEU A 186 -12.81 -8.24 -20.71
CA LEU A 186 -12.54 -7.60 -21.99
C LEU A 186 -11.64 -6.39 -21.80
N ASP A 187 -10.49 -6.36 -22.47
CA ASP A 187 -9.67 -5.17 -22.49
C ASP A 187 -10.27 -4.09 -23.40
N PHE A 188 -10.20 -2.84 -22.95
CA PHE A 188 -10.74 -1.66 -23.63
C PHE A 188 -12.22 -1.82 -24.05
N PRO A 189 -13.13 -2.10 -23.10
CA PRO A 189 -14.55 -2.25 -23.37
C PRO A 189 -15.18 -0.91 -23.76
N THR A 190 -16.18 -0.96 -24.64
CA THR A 190 -17.05 0.18 -25.00
C THR A 190 -18.44 -0.02 -24.42
N TYR A 191 -19.23 1.05 -24.28
CA TYR A 191 -20.60 0.97 -23.78
C TYR A 191 -21.43 -0.08 -24.54
N GLU A 192 -21.39 -0.04 -25.87
CA GLU A 192 -22.12 -0.97 -26.74
C GLU A 192 -21.81 -2.44 -26.45
N LYS A 193 -20.54 -2.76 -26.12
CA LYS A 193 -20.14 -4.13 -25.78
C LYS A 193 -20.57 -4.50 -24.37
N VAL A 194 -20.46 -3.57 -23.43
CA VAL A 194 -20.82 -3.81 -22.03
C VAL A 194 -22.33 -3.96 -21.87
N SER A 195 -23.13 -3.18 -22.58
CA SER A 195 -24.59 -3.21 -22.53
C SER A 195 -25.18 -4.54 -23.03
N ILE A 196 -24.43 -5.29 -23.86
CA ILE A 196 -24.80 -6.66 -24.29
C ILE A 196 -24.72 -7.66 -23.12
N GLY A 197 -23.91 -7.39 -22.09
CA GLY A 197 -23.85 -8.16 -20.85
C GLY A 197 -22.93 -9.39 -20.87
N ASN A 198 -22.21 -9.65 -21.96
CA ASN A 198 -21.30 -10.79 -22.10
C ASN A 198 -19.82 -10.50 -21.77
N THR A 199 -19.48 -9.23 -21.49
CA THR A 199 -18.10 -8.82 -21.17
C THR A 199 -17.72 -9.03 -19.71
N MET A 200 -18.71 -9.35 -18.86
CA MET A 200 -18.63 -9.44 -17.41
C MET A 200 -18.29 -8.13 -16.68
N HIS A 201 -18.09 -7.03 -17.40
CA HIS A 201 -17.90 -5.72 -16.77
C HIS A 201 -19.18 -5.28 -16.04
N ALA A 202 -18.99 -4.62 -14.90
CA ALA A 202 -20.03 -3.84 -14.25
C ALA A 202 -19.85 -2.36 -14.62
N GLU A 203 -20.97 -1.66 -14.83
CA GLU A 203 -20.99 -0.20 -14.78
C GLU A 203 -20.57 0.24 -13.39
N SER A 204 -19.50 1.02 -13.32
CA SER A 204 -18.81 1.36 -12.08
C SER A 204 -18.42 2.83 -12.07
N VAL A 205 -18.28 3.37 -10.87
CA VAL A 205 -17.74 4.71 -10.64
C VAL A 205 -16.46 4.60 -9.83
N LEU A 206 -15.37 5.12 -10.39
CA LEU A 206 -14.11 5.35 -9.68
C LEU A 206 -14.20 6.71 -8.98
N ILE A 207 -13.93 6.73 -7.68
CA ILE A 207 -14.06 7.91 -6.82
C ILE A 207 -12.70 8.19 -6.23
N LYS A 208 -12.17 9.39 -6.48
CA LYS A 208 -10.97 9.93 -5.84
C LYS A 208 -11.41 10.83 -4.69
N PHE A 209 -10.93 10.58 -3.48
CA PHE A 209 -11.35 11.32 -2.28
C PHE A 209 -10.17 11.68 -1.37
N ASP A 210 -10.34 12.73 -0.57
CA ASP A 210 -9.39 13.14 0.47
C ASP A 210 -9.72 12.41 1.79
N PRO A 211 -8.88 11.44 2.23
CA PRO A 211 -9.16 10.66 3.44
C PRO A 211 -9.14 11.51 4.72
N ASN A 212 -8.60 12.74 4.68
CA ASN A 212 -8.65 13.67 5.82
C ASN A 212 -9.99 14.38 5.96
N LYS A 213 -10.84 14.36 4.92
CA LYS A 213 -12.17 14.97 4.91
C LYS A 213 -13.29 13.95 4.88
N LEU A 214 -13.07 12.82 4.21
CA LEU A 214 -14.09 11.81 3.94
C LEU A 214 -13.52 10.41 4.17
N SER A 215 -14.18 9.62 5.04
CA SER A 215 -13.78 8.24 5.29
C SER A 215 -14.36 7.26 4.26
N TYR A 216 -13.70 6.13 4.08
CA TYR A 216 -14.19 5.06 3.22
C TYR A 216 -15.51 4.45 3.76
N GLU A 217 -15.69 4.38 5.08
CA GLU A 217 -16.96 4.00 5.72
C GLU A 217 -18.10 4.93 5.33
N THR A 218 -17.83 6.24 5.22
CA THR A 218 -18.84 7.21 4.79
C THR A 218 -19.22 6.95 3.34
N LEU A 219 -18.24 6.72 2.46
CA LEU A 219 -18.52 6.33 1.07
C LEU A 219 -19.38 5.05 0.98
N LEU A 220 -19.13 4.07 1.84
CA LEU A 220 -19.94 2.85 1.93
C LEU A 220 -21.37 3.13 2.44
N ASP A 221 -21.57 4.04 3.40
CA ASP A 221 -22.91 4.49 3.82
C ASP A 221 -23.72 5.00 2.62
N TYR A 222 -23.13 5.86 1.79
CA TYR A 222 -23.77 6.33 0.55
C TYR A 222 -24.06 5.17 -0.41
N PHE A 223 -23.07 4.29 -0.64
CA PHE A 223 -23.23 3.10 -1.49
C PHE A 223 -24.44 2.25 -1.05
N TRP A 224 -24.55 1.92 0.23
CA TRP A 224 -25.65 1.11 0.75
C TRP A 224 -27.01 1.80 0.70
N ARG A 225 -27.07 3.13 0.60
CA ARG A 225 -28.31 3.91 0.58
C ARG A 225 -28.79 4.28 -0.83
N LEU A 226 -27.91 4.31 -1.83
CA LEU A 226 -28.21 4.82 -3.18
C LEU A 226 -28.79 3.78 -4.17
N HIS A 227 -28.81 2.50 -3.81
CA HIS A 227 -29.27 1.42 -4.69
C HIS A 227 -29.92 0.27 -3.91
N ASN A 228 -30.64 -0.64 -4.55
CA ASN A 228 -31.07 -1.90 -3.92
C ASN A 228 -29.93 -2.95 -4.03
N PRO A 229 -29.27 -3.35 -2.93
CA PRO A 229 -28.17 -4.33 -2.96
C PRO A 229 -28.64 -5.79 -2.89
N THR A 230 -29.95 -6.06 -2.81
CA THR A 230 -30.49 -7.42 -2.67
C THR A 230 -30.89 -8.06 -4.00
N THR A 231 -30.92 -7.27 -5.08
CA THR A 231 -31.28 -7.73 -6.42
C THR A 231 -30.05 -8.15 -7.22
N LYS A 232 -29.94 -9.44 -7.55
CA LYS A 232 -28.83 -9.97 -8.36
C LYS A 232 -28.95 -9.49 -9.80
N ASN A 233 -27.86 -8.94 -10.35
CA ASN A 233 -27.75 -8.52 -11.76
C ASN A 233 -28.89 -7.58 -12.21
N ARG A 234 -29.31 -6.68 -11.32
CA ARG A 234 -30.42 -5.78 -11.59
C ARG A 234 -30.41 -4.58 -10.66
N GLN A 235 -30.76 -3.40 -11.19
CA GLN A 235 -31.15 -2.24 -10.40
C GLN A 235 -32.42 -1.60 -10.99
N GLY A 236 -33.52 -1.64 -10.24
CA GLY A 236 -34.80 -1.09 -10.72
C GLY A 236 -35.23 -1.68 -12.09
N PRO A 237 -35.40 -0.87 -13.14
CA PRO A 237 -35.70 -1.34 -14.49
C PRO A 237 -34.48 -1.89 -15.25
N ASP A 238 -33.26 -1.61 -14.79
CA ASP A 238 -32.02 -1.99 -15.46
C ASP A 238 -31.64 -3.43 -15.12
N ILE A 239 -31.80 -4.34 -16.08
CA ILE A 239 -31.57 -5.79 -15.91
C ILE A 239 -30.33 -6.19 -16.69
N GLY A 240 -29.37 -6.82 -16.02
CA GLY A 240 -28.12 -7.28 -16.64
C GLY A 240 -26.98 -7.41 -15.63
N SER A 241 -26.03 -8.29 -15.93
CA SER A 241 -24.82 -8.48 -15.11
C SER A 241 -24.00 -7.20 -14.97
N GLN A 242 -24.10 -6.29 -15.95
CA GLN A 242 -23.47 -4.98 -15.94
C GLN A 242 -24.04 -4.03 -14.87
N TYR A 243 -25.25 -4.26 -14.38
CA TYR A 243 -25.90 -3.43 -13.35
C TYR A 243 -25.83 -4.06 -11.95
N ARG A 244 -25.03 -5.11 -11.78
CA ARG A 244 -24.89 -5.82 -10.50
C ARG A 244 -24.21 -4.93 -9.43
N SER A 245 -24.53 -5.21 -8.17
CA SER A 245 -23.93 -4.53 -7.02
C SER A 245 -22.54 -5.10 -6.70
N VAL A 246 -21.50 -4.27 -6.72
CA VAL A 246 -20.10 -4.66 -6.44
C VAL A 246 -19.34 -3.57 -5.70
N ILE A 247 -18.56 -3.97 -4.70
CA ILE A 247 -17.51 -3.16 -4.08
C ILE A 247 -16.15 -3.69 -4.54
N PHE A 248 -15.39 -2.85 -5.24
CA PHE A 248 -14.06 -3.17 -5.72
C PHE A 248 -13.01 -2.58 -4.78
N TYR A 249 -12.41 -3.41 -3.91
CA TYR A 249 -11.44 -2.93 -2.92
C TYR A 249 -10.05 -2.72 -3.51
N HIS A 250 -9.40 -1.59 -3.18
CA HIS A 250 -8.07 -1.22 -3.67
C HIS A 250 -6.93 -1.68 -2.75
N ASN A 251 -7.24 -2.01 -1.49
CA ASN A 251 -6.29 -2.54 -0.51
C ASN A 251 -7.01 -3.42 0.54
N GLU A 252 -6.25 -4.12 1.39
CA GLU A 252 -6.83 -5.05 2.40
C GLU A 252 -7.59 -4.31 3.51
N GLN A 253 -7.27 -3.05 3.80
CA GLN A 253 -8.03 -2.23 4.75
C GLN A 253 -9.45 -1.99 4.21
N GLN A 254 -9.59 -1.56 2.95
CA GLN A 254 -10.89 -1.40 2.30
C GLN A 254 -11.68 -2.71 2.23
N LYS A 255 -11.02 -3.84 1.97
CA LYS A 255 -11.68 -5.16 1.98
C LYS A 255 -12.29 -5.45 3.34
N THR A 256 -11.51 -5.25 4.41
CA THR A 256 -11.96 -5.49 5.79
C THR A 256 -13.14 -4.60 6.15
N ILE A 257 -13.06 -3.30 5.85
CA ILE A 257 -14.13 -2.33 6.09
C ILE A 257 -15.38 -2.68 5.27
N ALA A 258 -15.22 -3.04 3.99
CA ALA A 258 -16.33 -3.39 3.12
C ALA A 258 -17.08 -4.64 3.61
N LEU A 259 -16.34 -5.70 3.99
CA LEU A 259 -16.93 -6.93 4.54
C LEU A 259 -17.74 -6.64 5.80
N LYS A 260 -17.18 -5.87 6.73
CA LYS A 260 -17.88 -5.44 7.93
C LYS A 260 -19.13 -4.61 7.60
N SER A 261 -19.02 -3.66 6.67
CA SER A 261 -20.16 -2.82 6.27
C SER A 261 -21.31 -3.63 5.67
N LYS A 262 -21.00 -4.70 4.93
CA LYS A 262 -22.02 -5.62 4.38
C LYS A 262 -22.72 -6.40 5.50
N GLU A 263 -21.97 -6.89 6.48
CA GLU A 263 -22.54 -7.56 7.65
C GLU A 263 -23.44 -6.61 8.46
N ASP A 264 -22.99 -5.36 8.67
CA ASP A 264 -23.76 -4.33 9.35
C ASP A 264 -25.03 -3.96 8.57
N PHE A 265 -24.94 -3.89 7.24
CA PHE A 265 -26.11 -3.74 6.37
C PHE A 265 -27.09 -4.90 6.58
N ASP A 266 -26.67 -6.15 6.44
CA ASP A 266 -27.56 -7.32 6.57
C ASP A 266 -28.26 -7.39 7.95
N LYS A 267 -27.67 -6.84 9.01
CA LYS A 267 -28.27 -6.78 10.36
C LYS A 267 -29.28 -5.64 10.52
N LYS A 268 -29.06 -4.50 9.86
CA LYS A 268 -29.83 -3.26 10.04
C LYS A 268 -30.74 -2.93 8.86
N SER A 269 -30.66 -3.72 7.80
CA SER A 269 -31.28 -3.46 6.51
C SER A 269 -32.80 -3.31 6.62
N VAL A 270 -33.33 -2.33 5.89
CA VAL A 270 -34.78 -2.18 5.63
C VAL A 270 -35.30 -3.23 4.66
N PHE A 271 -34.41 -3.97 3.97
CA PHE A 271 -34.75 -5.04 3.06
C PHE A 271 -34.90 -6.37 3.81
N LYS A 272 -35.83 -7.21 3.34
CA LYS A 272 -36.05 -8.55 3.91
C LYS A 272 -34.95 -9.52 3.50
N GLU A 273 -34.39 -9.33 2.31
CA GLU A 273 -33.35 -10.15 1.72
C GLU A 273 -31.96 -9.62 2.10
N LYS A 274 -30.97 -10.53 2.13
CA LYS A 274 -29.56 -10.18 2.34
C LYS A 274 -28.94 -9.53 1.10
N ALA A 275 -27.90 -8.74 1.29
CA ALA A 275 -27.14 -8.14 0.20
C ALA A 275 -26.45 -9.23 -0.65
N VAL A 276 -26.72 -9.19 -1.96
CA VAL A 276 -26.02 -10.01 -2.96
C VAL A 276 -24.76 -9.33 -3.49
N THR A 277 -24.42 -8.15 -2.96
CA THR A 277 -23.23 -7.38 -3.31
C THR A 277 -21.95 -8.22 -3.25
N GLU A 278 -21.21 -8.20 -4.36
CA GLU A 278 -19.89 -8.81 -4.47
C GLU A 278 -18.83 -7.89 -3.84
N ILE A 279 -17.86 -8.44 -3.12
CA ILE A 279 -16.70 -7.70 -2.59
C ILE A 279 -15.45 -8.36 -3.15
N ILE A 280 -14.84 -7.73 -4.15
CA ILE A 280 -13.74 -8.30 -4.92
C ILE A 280 -12.62 -7.30 -5.11
N LYS A 281 -11.40 -7.77 -5.38
CA LYS A 281 -10.24 -6.90 -5.58
C LYS A 281 -10.48 -6.03 -6.83
N ALA A 282 -10.14 -4.74 -6.73
CA ALA A 282 -10.18 -3.85 -7.87
C ALA A 282 -9.27 -4.38 -8.99
N LEU A 283 -9.85 -4.50 -10.19
CA LEU A 283 -9.12 -4.80 -11.43
C LEU A 283 -8.85 -3.49 -12.17
N LYS A 284 -8.29 -3.61 -13.38
CA LYS A 284 -8.13 -2.47 -14.27
C LYS A 284 -9.49 -1.78 -14.51
N PHE A 285 -9.50 -0.47 -14.32
CA PHE A 285 -10.68 0.37 -14.55
C PHE A 285 -10.59 0.99 -15.95
N TYR A 286 -11.63 0.83 -16.74
CA TYR A 286 -11.74 1.41 -18.06
C TYR A 286 -12.71 2.59 -18.02
N LYS A 287 -12.20 3.81 -18.20
CA LYS A 287 -13.02 5.02 -18.30
C LYS A 287 -14.02 4.86 -19.45
N ALA A 288 -15.30 5.11 -19.18
CA ALA A 288 -16.35 5.15 -20.20
C ALA A 288 -16.21 6.40 -21.08
N GLU A 289 -16.83 6.37 -22.24
CA GLU A 289 -16.83 7.44 -23.23
C GLU A 289 -17.24 8.78 -22.60
N ASP A 290 -16.68 9.90 -23.10
CA ASP A 290 -16.87 11.23 -22.50
C ASP A 290 -18.34 11.67 -22.44
N TYR A 291 -19.18 11.10 -23.31
CA TYR A 291 -20.63 11.24 -23.27
C TYR A 291 -21.24 10.80 -21.92
N HIS A 292 -20.77 9.68 -21.36
CA HIS A 292 -21.30 9.13 -20.11
C HIS A 292 -20.80 9.88 -18.87
N GLN A 293 -19.69 10.61 -18.97
CA GLN A 293 -19.11 11.33 -17.84
C GLN A 293 -19.98 12.52 -17.44
N ASN A 294 -20.36 12.59 -16.16
CA ASN A 294 -21.19 13.67 -15.62
C ASN A 294 -22.50 13.87 -16.41
N TYR A 295 -23.11 12.76 -16.85
CA TYR A 295 -24.25 12.78 -17.77
C TYR A 295 -25.42 13.63 -17.27
N PHE A 296 -25.88 13.45 -16.02
CA PHE A 296 -26.99 14.23 -15.46
C PHE A 296 -26.66 15.70 -15.23
N LYS A 297 -25.40 16.03 -14.95
CA LYS A 297 -24.93 17.43 -14.91
C LYS A 297 -25.04 18.11 -16.28
N LYS A 298 -24.84 17.35 -17.37
CA LYS A 298 -24.88 17.87 -18.75
C LYS A 298 -26.30 17.92 -19.33
N ASN A 299 -27.13 16.92 -19.03
CA ASN A 299 -28.41 16.68 -19.72
C ASN A 299 -29.65 16.87 -18.83
N GLY A 300 -29.48 17.23 -17.55
CA GLY A 300 -30.55 17.31 -16.57
C GLY A 300 -30.82 15.96 -15.89
N TYR A 301 -31.26 16.02 -14.65
CA TYR A 301 -31.51 14.83 -13.83
C TYR A 301 -32.78 14.09 -14.26
N ASN A 302 -32.70 12.76 -14.40
CA ASN A 302 -33.83 11.93 -14.83
C ASN A 302 -34.15 10.76 -13.87
N GLY A 303 -33.89 10.91 -12.56
CA GLY A 303 -34.53 10.05 -11.54
C GLY A 303 -34.01 8.62 -11.37
N CYS A 304 -32.85 8.24 -11.92
CA CYS A 304 -32.42 6.83 -11.94
C CYS A 304 -32.03 6.28 -10.55
N HIS A 305 -31.44 7.10 -9.67
CA HIS A 305 -30.99 6.68 -8.33
C HIS A 305 -31.45 7.67 -7.27
N LEU A 306 -32.08 7.18 -6.21
CA LEU A 306 -32.51 8.00 -5.07
C LEU A 306 -31.77 7.56 -3.81
N LEU A 307 -31.19 8.53 -3.09
CA LEU A 307 -30.52 8.28 -1.83
C LEU A 307 -31.57 8.10 -0.73
N ARG A 308 -31.65 6.90 -0.15
CA ARG A 308 -32.53 6.64 0.99
C ARG A 308 -32.07 7.40 2.24
N GLU A 309 -33.02 7.73 3.10
CA GLU A 309 -32.71 8.23 4.45
C GLU A 309 -31.99 7.15 5.28
N ARG A 310 -31.32 7.59 6.35
CA ARG A 310 -30.56 6.71 7.25
C ARG A 310 -31.49 5.93 8.18
#